data_AF-A0A387C315-F1
#
_entry.id   AF-A0A387C315-F1
#
_cell.length_a   1.000
_cell.length_b   1.000
_cell.length_c   1.000
_cell.angle_alpha   90.00
_cell.angle_beta   90.00
_cell.angle_gamma   90.00
#
_symmetry.space_group_name_H-M   'P 1'
#
loop_
_entity.id
_entity.type
_entity.pdbx_description
1 polymer ?
#
loop_
_entity_poly.entity_id
_entity_poly.type
_entity_poly.pdbx_seq_one_letter_code
_entity_poly.pdbx_strand_id
1 'polypeptide(L)'
;MSALETRYEKRSVRAVDLPRAFTFGEFTRGAALAWAWFQPCVIATGAIIGAFTEGPSGVTLGLLPVVIGLPFTVVTTVVGSPIAYLLGRALERRRGDVIHLAAFAAYGMVLGAVVPMIVLGSPLGGDAIALMCGTAGAFALPLGWWTTSRIALRDDRRGAMSDMSG
;
A
#
# COMPACT_ATOMS: atom_id res chain seq x y z
N MET A 1 -25.80 3.49 32.03
CA MET A 1 -24.70 3.96 31.17
C MET A 1 -23.47 4.23 32.00
N SER A 2 -22.42 3.47 31.78
CA SER A 2 -21.13 3.61 32.47
C SER A 2 -20.33 4.78 31.89
N ALA A 3 -19.58 5.51 32.71
CA ALA A 3 -18.69 6.59 32.26
C ALA A 3 -17.59 6.12 31.26
N LEU A 4 -17.41 4.80 31.11
CA LEU A 4 -16.56 4.20 30.09
C LEU A 4 -17.25 4.08 28.72
N GLU A 5 -18.58 3.90 28.67
CA GLU A 5 -19.34 3.88 27.42
C GLU A 5 -19.34 5.26 26.75
N THR A 6 -19.39 6.34 27.54
CA THR A 6 -19.33 7.71 27.04
C THR A 6 -17.95 8.12 26.51
N ARG A 7 -16.86 7.46 26.94
CA ARG A 7 -15.51 7.67 26.38
C ARG A 7 -15.24 6.85 25.12
N TYR A 8 -16.01 5.79 24.90
CA TYR A 8 -15.86 4.86 23.78
C TYR A 8 -17.01 4.93 22.78
N GLU A 9 -17.86 5.96 22.86
CA GLU A 9 -18.71 6.38 21.76
C GLU A 9 -17.77 6.71 20.60
N LYS A 10 -17.56 5.71 19.73
CA LYS A 10 -16.47 5.65 18.77
C LYS A 10 -16.83 6.54 17.60
N ARG A 11 -16.85 7.84 17.85
CA ARG A 11 -17.11 8.86 16.85
C ARG A 11 -16.12 8.64 15.73
N SER A 12 -16.64 8.40 14.53
CA SER A 12 -15.79 8.21 13.36
C SER A 12 -14.78 9.36 13.27
N VAL A 13 -13.52 9.01 13.01
CA VAL A 13 -12.45 9.99 12.78
C VAL A 13 -12.71 10.78 11.50
N ARG A 14 -13.57 10.28 10.61
CA ARG A 14 -13.92 10.91 9.34
C ARG A 14 -15.05 11.93 9.55
N ALA A 15 -14.68 13.19 9.42
CA ALA A 15 -15.58 14.33 9.45
C ALA A 15 -15.89 14.84 8.03
N VAL A 16 -16.84 15.78 7.89
CA VAL A 16 -17.28 16.33 6.59
C VAL A 16 -16.13 16.97 5.82
N ASP A 17 -15.22 17.62 6.54
CA ASP A 17 -14.01 18.29 6.07
C ASP A 17 -12.81 17.34 5.91
N LEU A 18 -12.81 16.21 6.62
CA LEU A 18 -11.79 15.15 6.56
C LEU A 18 -12.39 13.80 6.15
N PRO A 19 -12.94 13.70 4.93
CA PRO A 19 -13.69 12.54 4.44
C PRO A 19 -12.87 11.25 4.38
N ARG A 20 -11.54 11.35 4.34
CA ARG A 20 -10.60 10.21 4.29
C ARG A 20 -9.59 10.22 5.43
N ALA A 21 -9.93 10.83 6.56
CA ALA A 21 -9.14 10.68 7.78
C ALA A 21 -9.00 9.20 8.17
N PHE A 22 -7.86 8.86 8.71
CA PHE A 22 -7.57 7.50 9.16
C PHE A 22 -6.83 7.48 10.50
N THR A 23 -7.01 6.39 11.22
CA THR A 23 -6.29 6.08 12.46
C THR A 23 -4.95 5.42 12.17
N PHE A 24 -4.07 5.40 13.17
CA PHE A 24 -2.81 4.65 13.06
C PHE A 24 -3.03 3.16 12.77
N GLY A 25 -4.05 2.54 13.37
CA GLY A 25 -4.39 1.12 13.12
C GLY A 25 -4.88 0.87 11.70
N GLU A 26 -5.61 1.80 11.10
CA GLU A 26 -6.00 1.72 9.69
C GLU A 26 -4.79 1.88 8.78
N PHE A 27 -3.87 2.80 9.11
CA PHE A 27 -2.63 2.97 8.36
C PHE A 27 -1.77 1.70 8.38
N THR A 28 -1.51 1.12 9.55
CA THR A 28 -0.69 -0.10 9.67
C THR A 28 -1.32 -1.29 8.95
N ARG A 29 -2.65 -1.42 9.01
CA ARG A 29 -3.40 -2.39 8.19
C ARG A 29 -3.20 -2.14 6.70
N GLY A 30 -3.25 -0.89 6.25
CA GLY A 30 -2.99 -0.49 4.87
C GLY A 30 -1.58 -0.81 4.41
N ALA A 31 -0.58 -0.55 5.25
CA ALA A 31 0.82 -0.89 4.99
C ALA A 31 1.01 -2.41 4.90
N ALA A 32 0.41 -3.18 5.81
CA ALA A 32 0.47 -4.64 5.78
C ALA A 32 -0.20 -5.22 4.53
N LEU A 33 -1.37 -4.70 4.14
CA LEU A 33 -2.06 -5.11 2.92
C LEU A 33 -1.30 -4.71 1.65
N ALA A 34 -0.68 -3.53 1.61
CA ALA A 34 0.17 -3.12 0.50
C ALA A 34 1.38 -4.05 0.35
N TRP A 35 2.04 -4.40 1.46
CA TRP A 35 3.13 -5.38 1.45
C TRP A 35 2.67 -6.77 0.99
N ALA A 36 1.49 -7.21 1.43
CA ALA A 36 0.89 -8.47 0.99
C ALA A 36 0.56 -8.47 -0.52
N TRP A 37 -0.01 -7.36 -1.04
CA TRP A 37 -0.29 -7.19 -2.47
C TRP A 37 0.97 -7.08 -3.32
N PHE A 38 2.07 -6.60 -2.77
CA PHE A 38 3.33 -6.48 -3.49
C PHE A 38 3.85 -7.83 -3.99
N GLN A 39 3.70 -8.89 -3.21
CA GLN A 39 4.21 -10.24 -3.55
C GLN A 39 3.59 -10.80 -4.84
N PRO A 40 2.26 -10.91 -5.00
CA PRO A 40 1.69 -11.36 -6.27
C PRO A 40 1.92 -10.36 -7.41
N CYS A 41 1.97 -9.05 -7.14
CA CYS A 41 2.27 -8.06 -8.16
C CYS A 41 3.69 -8.18 -8.73
N VAL A 42 4.70 -8.43 -7.88
CA VAL A 42 6.10 -8.60 -8.34
C VAL A 42 6.27 -9.90 -9.12
N ILE A 43 5.59 -10.98 -8.71
CA ILE A 43 5.58 -12.24 -9.48
C ILE A 43 4.93 -12.02 -10.84
N ALA A 44 3.76 -11.37 -10.89
CA ALA A 44 3.04 -11.11 -12.13
C ALA A 44 3.83 -10.23 -13.09
N THR A 45 4.43 -9.13 -12.59
CA THR A 45 5.26 -8.24 -13.41
C THR A 45 6.53 -8.92 -13.89
N GLY A 46 7.19 -9.73 -13.04
CA GLY A 46 8.35 -10.52 -13.44
C GLY A 46 8.03 -11.56 -14.51
N ALA A 47 6.88 -12.25 -14.38
CA ALA A 47 6.40 -13.20 -15.39
C ALA A 47 6.10 -12.52 -16.73
N ILE A 48 5.47 -11.34 -16.70
CA ILE A 48 5.21 -10.54 -17.91
C ILE A 48 6.52 -10.12 -18.55
N ILE A 49 7.43 -9.46 -17.81
CA ILE A 49 8.71 -8.98 -18.36
C ILE A 49 9.52 -10.14 -18.93
N GLY A 50 9.66 -11.24 -18.17
CA GLY A 50 10.42 -12.39 -18.62
C GLY A 50 9.83 -13.15 -19.80
N ALA A 51 8.54 -12.96 -20.13
CA ALA A 51 7.96 -13.48 -21.36
C ALA A 51 8.46 -12.73 -22.62
N PHE A 52 9.00 -11.52 -22.44
CA PHE A 52 9.50 -10.67 -23.52
C PHE A 52 11.03 -10.49 -23.53
N THR A 53 11.76 -11.13 -22.62
CA THR A 53 13.23 -11.03 -22.53
C THR A 53 13.90 -12.38 -22.72
N GLU A 54 15.02 -12.43 -23.44
CA GLU A 54 15.88 -13.63 -23.49
C GLU A 54 16.61 -13.80 -22.14
N GLY A 55 16.38 -14.90 -21.43
CA GLY A 55 16.97 -15.11 -20.09
C GLY A 55 16.27 -16.20 -19.26
N PRO A 56 16.54 -16.26 -17.94
CA PRO A 56 15.82 -17.14 -17.02
C PRO A 56 14.31 -16.94 -17.16
N SER A 57 13.53 -18.01 -16.98
CA SER A 57 12.06 -17.90 -17.10
C SER A 57 11.54 -16.72 -16.26
N GLY A 58 10.58 -15.95 -16.79
CA GLY A 58 10.07 -14.77 -16.07
C GLY A 58 9.53 -15.07 -14.67
N VAL A 59 9.10 -16.32 -14.44
CA VAL A 59 8.72 -16.83 -13.12
C VAL A 59 9.94 -16.89 -12.18
N THR A 60 11.11 -17.31 -12.65
CA THR A 60 12.35 -17.30 -11.86
C THR A 60 12.75 -15.87 -11.46
N LEU A 61 12.63 -14.90 -12.38
CA LEU A 61 12.90 -13.49 -12.10
C LEU A 61 11.90 -12.89 -11.10
N GLY A 62 10.62 -13.30 -11.14
CA GLY A 62 9.60 -12.87 -10.18
C GLY A 62 9.72 -13.53 -8.80
N LEU A 63 10.25 -14.75 -8.71
CA LEU A 63 10.42 -15.48 -7.45
C LEU A 63 11.67 -15.07 -6.68
N LEU A 64 12.74 -14.64 -7.36
CA LEU A 64 14.00 -14.25 -6.72
C LEU A 64 13.82 -13.12 -5.67
N PRO A 65 13.10 -12.01 -5.96
CA PRO A 65 12.80 -10.97 -4.97
C PRO A 65 11.85 -11.44 -3.86
N VAL A 66 11.04 -12.48 -4.09
CA VAL A 66 10.14 -13.01 -3.05
C VAL A 66 10.92 -13.87 -2.06
N VAL A 67 11.82 -14.72 -2.53
CA VAL A 67 12.57 -15.64 -1.65
C VAL A 67 13.73 -14.93 -0.95
N ILE A 68 14.53 -14.17 -1.70
CA ILE A 68 15.71 -13.48 -1.16
C ILE A 68 15.33 -12.08 -0.65
N GLY A 69 14.39 -11.43 -1.34
CA GLY A 69 14.01 -10.05 -1.06
C GLY A 69 12.93 -9.89 0.00
N LEU A 70 12.33 -10.96 0.56
CA LEU A 70 11.29 -10.80 1.60
C LEU A 70 11.75 -9.90 2.77
N PRO A 71 12.93 -10.11 3.38
CA PRO A 71 13.41 -9.22 4.45
C PRO A 71 13.59 -7.79 3.96
N PHE A 72 14.10 -7.61 2.73
CA PHE A 72 14.28 -6.29 2.12
C PHE A 72 12.94 -5.59 1.88
N THR A 73 11.89 -6.30 1.45
CA THR A 73 10.55 -5.71 1.28
C THR A 73 9.96 -5.26 2.61
N VAL A 74 10.18 -6.01 3.70
CA VAL A 74 9.74 -5.60 5.05
C VAL A 74 10.47 -4.32 5.48
N VAL A 75 11.80 -4.28 5.35
CA VAL A 75 12.60 -3.08 5.66
C VAL A 75 12.14 -1.89 4.81
N THR A 76 11.92 -2.11 3.52
CA THR A 76 11.42 -1.08 2.59
C THR A 76 10.06 -0.56 3.01
N THR A 77 9.14 -1.44 3.41
CA THR A 77 7.84 -1.03 3.93
C THR A 77 7.99 -0.20 5.20
N VAL A 78 8.85 -0.60 6.14
CA VAL A 78 9.10 0.15 7.39
C VAL A 78 9.68 1.53 7.09
N VAL A 79 10.72 1.61 6.25
CA VAL A 79 11.40 2.87 5.91
C VAL A 79 10.53 3.78 5.04
N GLY A 80 9.73 3.21 4.15
CA GLY A 80 8.78 3.95 3.31
C GLY A 80 7.48 4.36 4.02
N SER A 81 7.16 3.75 5.17
CA SER A 81 5.91 4.03 5.88
C SER A 81 5.77 5.49 6.35
N PRO A 82 6.78 6.15 6.92
CA PRO A 82 6.68 7.56 7.31
C PRO A 82 6.27 8.48 6.15
N ILE A 83 6.85 8.30 4.96
CA ILE A 83 6.53 9.12 3.78
C ILE A 83 5.10 8.80 3.30
N ALA A 84 4.73 7.52 3.26
CA ALA A 84 3.37 7.09 2.92
C ALA A 84 2.32 7.65 3.89
N TYR A 85 2.66 7.71 5.19
CA TYR A 85 1.81 8.28 6.23
C TYR A 85 1.59 9.77 5.98
N LEU A 86 2.66 10.54 5.77
CA LEU A 86 2.58 11.96 5.46
C LEU A 86 1.77 12.23 4.17
N LEU A 87 1.98 11.41 3.13
CA LEU A 87 1.20 11.48 1.90
C LEU A 87 -0.29 11.24 2.16
N GLY A 88 -0.62 10.21 2.94
CA GLY A 88 -2.00 9.95 3.37
C GLY A 88 -2.60 11.12 4.13
N ARG A 89 -1.87 11.69 5.10
CA ARG A 89 -2.30 12.84 5.91
C ARG A 89 -2.57 14.07 5.04
N ALA A 90 -1.73 14.33 4.04
CA ALA A 90 -1.92 15.44 3.10
C ALA A 90 -3.18 15.29 2.23
N LEU A 91 -3.65 14.06 2.02
CA LEU A 91 -4.79 13.75 1.15
C LEU A 91 -6.11 13.54 1.90
N GLU A 92 -6.16 13.63 3.22
CA GLU A 92 -7.37 13.35 4.02
C GLU A 92 -8.59 14.20 3.63
N ARG A 93 -8.35 15.45 3.18
CA ARG A 93 -9.38 16.38 2.72
C ARG A 93 -9.95 16.04 1.34
N ARG A 94 -9.27 15.18 0.56
CA ARG A 94 -9.64 14.85 -0.81
C ARG A 94 -10.61 13.68 -0.84
N ARG A 95 -11.83 13.91 -1.37
CA ARG A 95 -12.91 12.90 -1.44
C ARG A 95 -12.71 11.84 -2.53
N GLY A 96 -12.06 12.21 -3.64
CA GLY A 96 -11.98 11.38 -4.84
C GLY A 96 -10.97 10.25 -4.71
N ASP A 97 -11.43 9.01 -4.85
CA ASP A 97 -10.59 7.80 -4.81
C ASP A 97 -9.44 7.87 -5.81
N VAL A 98 -9.69 8.40 -7.01
CA VAL A 98 -8.69 8.50 -8.10
C VAL A 98 -7.44 9.26 -7.66
N ILE A 99 -7.59 10.32 -6.86
CA ILE A 99 -6.45 11.12 -6.38
C ILE A 99 -5.55 10.29 -5.46
N HIS A 100 -6.16 9.52 -4.55
CA HIS A 100 -5.41 8.64 -3.66
C HIS A 100 -4.76 7.50 -4.43
N LEU A 101 -5.49 6.86 -5.34
CA LEU A 101 -4.97 5.78 -6.18
C LEU A 101 -3.77 6.26 -7.00
N ALA A 102 -3.87 7.40 -7.66
CA ALA A 102 -2.78 7.98 -8.45
C ALA A 102 -1.58 8.36 -7.59
N ALA A 103 -1.80 8.99 -6.42
CA ALA A 103 -0.72 9.39 -5.51
C ALA A 103 0.03 8.18 -4.94
N PHE A 104 -0.68 7.15 -4.47
CA PHE A 104 -0.07 5.93 -3.96
C PHE A 104 0.56 5.09 -5.07
N ALA A 105 0.02 5.10 -6.29
CA ALA A 105 0.64 4.46 -7.45
C ALA A 105 1.98 5.13 -7.80
N ALA A 106 2.01 6.46 -7.89
CA ALA A 106 3.23 7.21 -8.17
C ALA A 106 4.29 7.00 -7.07
N TYR A 107 3.87 7.06 -5.80
CA TYR A 107 4.76 6.79 -4.68
C TYR A 107 5.30 5.35 -4.70
N GLY A 108 4.44 4.37 -4.95
CA GLY A 108 4.82 2.96 -5.05
C GLY A 108 5.78 2.68 -6.19
N MET A 109 5.59 3.33 -7.34
CA MET A 109 6.51 3.27 -8.47
C MET A 109 7.90 3.77 -8.13
N VAL A 110 7.98 4.97 -7.54
CA VAL A 110 9.26 5.59 -7.17
C VAL A 110 9.97 4.74 -6.11
N LEU A 111 9.27 4.37 -5.03
CA LEU A 111 9.87 3.57 -3.96
C LEU A 111 10.33 2.20 -4.48
N GLY A 112 9.49 1.54 -5.28
CA GLY A 112 9.78 0.23 -5.85
C GLY A 112 10.92 0.23 -6.85
N ALA A 113 11.19 1.35 -7.55
CA ALA A 113 12.32 1.48 -8.47
C ALA A 113 13.62 1.89 -7.76
N VAL A 114 13.56 2.87 -6.85
CA VAL A 114 14.74 3.45 -6.19
C VAL A 114 15.42 2.44 -5.27
N VAL A 115 14.66 1.66 -4.50
CA VAL A 115 15.26 0.73 -3.52
C VAL A 115 16.11 -0.35 -4.18
N PRO A 116 15.64 -1.09 -5.21
CA PRO A 116 16.49 -2.04 -5.92
C PRO A 116 17.74 -1.42 -6.52
N MET A 117 17.65 -0.19 -7.07
CA MET A 117 18.83 0.51 -7.60
C MET A 117 19.87 0.79 -6.51
N ILE A 118 19.44 1.18 -5.31
CA ILE A 118 20.35 1.40 -4.17
C ILE A 118 20.97 0.08 -3.69
N VAL A 119 20.18 -0.99 -3.59
CA VAL A 119 20.62 -2.26 -3.01
C VAL A 119 21.51 -3.06 -3.97
N LEU A 120 21.20 -3.07 -5.26
CA LEU A 120 21.87 -3.91 -6.26
C LEU A 120 22.89 -3.15 -7.11
N GLY A 121 22.82 -1.81 -7.15
CA GLY A 121 23.63 -0.97 -8.02
C GLY A 121 23.20 -1.04 -9.51
N SER A 122 23.84 -0.20 -10.32
CA SER A 122 23.71 -0.12 -11.79
C SER A 122 25.11 -0.39 -12.38
N PRO A 123 25.33 -1.46 -13.20
CA PRO A 123 24.63 -1.65 -14.47
C PRO A 123 24.23 -3.10 -14.86
N LEU A 124 24.36 -4.12 -14.00
CA LEU A 124 24.24 -5.55 -14.40
C LEU A 124 22.98 -6.25 -13.84
N GLY A 125 21.83 -5.59 -13.85
CA GLY A 125 20.54 -6.20 -13.47
C GLY A 125 19.59 -5.31 -12.65
N GLY A 126 20.08 -4.17 -12.15
CA GLY A 126 19.29 -3.23 -11.36
C GLY A 126 18.09 -2.64 -12.11
N ASP A 127 18.22 -2.34 -13.41
CA ASP A 127 17.19 -1.62 -14.17
C ASP A 127 15.93 -2.46 -14.41
N ALA A 128 16.09 -3.73 -14.79
CA ALA A 128 14.96 -4.65 -15.00
C ALA A 128 14.25 -4.92 -13.67
N ILE A 129 15.01 -5.14 -12.58
CA ILE A 129 14.45 -5.35 -11.25
C ILE A 129 13.76 -4.08 -10.73
N ALA A 130 14.35 -2.91 -10.97
CA ALA A 130 13.76 -1.62 -10.60
C ALA A 130 12.46 -1.35 -11.36
N LEU A 131 12.42 -1.64 -12.67
CA LEU A 131 11.19 -1.53 -13.46
C LEU A 131 10.10 -2.50 -12.97
N MET A 132 10.48 -3.76 -12.71
CA MET A 132 9.58 -4.78 -12.18
C MET A 132 9.01 -4.37 -10.82
N CYS A 133 9.87 -4.07 -9.84
CA CYS A 133 9.48 -3.68 -8.49
C CYS A 133 8.75 -2.34 -8.47
N GLY A 134 9.14 -1.37 -9.31
CA GLY A 134 8.42 -0.11 -9.48
C GLY A 134 7.01 -0.34 -10.01
N THR A 135 6.85 -1.15 -11.06
CA THR A 135 5.54 -1.49 -11.61
C THR A 135 4.69 -2.23 -10.58
N ALA A 136 5.26 -3.20 -9.87
CA ALA A 136 4.57 -3.91 -8.80
C ALA A 136 4.12 -2.97 -7.66
N GLY A 137 4.99 -2.05 -7.24
CA GLY A 137 4.69 -1.03 -6.24
C GLY A 137 3.55 -0.10 -6.67
N ALA A 138 3.52 0.26 -7.96
CA ALA A 138 2.47 1.11 -8.54
C ALA A 138 1.07 0.49 -8.44
N PHE A 139 0.96 -0.83 -8.36
CA PHE A 139 -0.32 -1.53 -8.14
C PHE A 139 -0.54 -1.86 -6.65
N ALA A 140 0.48 -2.34 -5.96
CA ALA A 140 0.35 -2.86 -4.61
C ALA A 140 -0.08 -1.81 -3.58
N LEU A 141 0.52 -0.61 -3.64
CA LEU A 141 0.20 0.47 -2.70
C LEU A 141 -1.24 0.99 -2.85
N PRO A 142 -1.73 1.34 -4.05
CA PRO A 142 -3.12 1.78 -4.19
C PRO A 142 -4.12 0.65 -3.87
N LEU A 143 -3.81 -0.62 -4.16
CA LEU A 143 -4.66 -1.76 -3.76
C LEU A 143 -4.74 -1.93 -2.23
N GLY A 144 -3.61 -1.82 -1.53
CA GLY A 144 -3.56 -1.86 -0.06
C GLY A 144 -4.35 -0.71 0.56
N TRP A 145 -4.17 0.51 0.05
CA TRP A 145 -4.96 1.68 0.45
C TRP A 145 -6.45 1.49 0.18
N TRP A 146 -6.82 1.09 -1.03
CA TRP A 146 -8.22 0.95 -1.45
C TRP A 146 -8.95 -0.08 -0.61
N THR A 147 -8.36 -1.26 -0.43
CA THR A 147 -8.93 -2.33 0.40
C THR A 147 -9.16 -1.84 1.82
N THR A 148 -8.16 -1.20 2.43
CA THR A 148 -8.25 -0.64 3.78
C THR A 148 -9.30 0.45 3.90
N SER A 149 -9.36 1.37 2.94
CA SER A 149 -10.33 2.45 2.92
C SER A 149 -11.75 1.92 2.80
N ARG A 150 -11.98 0.89 1.98
CA ARG A 150 -13.30 0.26 1.84
C ARG A 150 -13.75 -0.47 3.10
N ILE A 151 -12.84 -1.17 3.77
CA ILE A 151 -13.14 -1.80 5.07
C ILE A 151 -13.51 -0.73 6.09
N ALA A 152 -12.66 0.29 6.21
CA ALA A 152 -12.84 1.39 7.14
C ALA A 152 -14.19 2.12 6.92
N LEU A 153 -14.57 2.40 5.68
CA LEU A 153 -15.86 3.03 5.34
C LEU A 153 -17.06 2.12 5.60
N ARG A 154 -16.89 0.79 5.48
CA ARG A 154 -17.95 -0.17 5.83
C ARG A 154 -18.16 -0.23 7.34
N ASP A 155 -17.07 -0.21 8.12
CA ASP A 155 -17.11 -0.23 9.58
C ASP A 155 -17.84 1.02 10.13
N ASP A 156 -17.55 2.20 9.58
CA ASP A 156 -18.25 3.45 9.95
C ASP A 156 -19.75 3.39 9.69
N ARG A 157 -20.17 2.85 8.52
CA ARG A 157 -21.59 2.71 8.18
C ARG A 157 -22.32 1.77 9.15
N ARG A 158 -21.64 0.70 9.59
CA ARG A 158 -22.19 -0.24 10.57
C ARG A 158 -22.38 0.42 11.93
N GLY A 159 -21.42 1.21 12.39
CA GLY A 159 -21.54 1.99 13.62
C GLY A 159 -22.71 2.98 13.57
N ALA A 160 -22.86 3.71 12.46
CA ALA A 160 -23.97 4.65 12.31
C ALA A 160 -25.37 3.98 12.33
N MET A 161 -25.48 2.74 11.84
CA MET A 161 -26.75 1.99 11.87
C MET A 161 -27.11 1.47 13.27
N SER A 162 -26.12 1.05 14.07
CA SER A 162 -26.38 0.62 15.45
C SER A 162 -26.91 1.78 16.30
N ASP A 163 -26.39 2.99 16.10
CA ASP A 163 -26.77 4.18 16.85
C ASP A 163 -28.22 4.65 16.55
N MET A 164 -28.78 4.29 15.40
CA MET A 164 -30.18 4.61 15.04
C MET A 164 -31.20 3.59 15.59
N SER A 165 -30.73 2.43 16.05
CA SER A 165 -31.59 1.31 16.48
C SER A 165 -31.74 1.16 18.00
N GLY A 166 -30.93 1.88 18.78
CA GLY A 166 -30.97 1.91 20.24
C GLY A 166 -31.66 3.14 20.77
#